data_AF-T1HQP3-F1
#
_entry.id   AF-T1HQP3-F1
#
_cell.length_a   1.000
_cell.length_b   1.000
_cell.length_c   1.000
_cell.angle_alpha   90.00
_cell.angle_beta   90.00
_cell.angle_gamma   90.00
#
_symmetry.space_group_name_H-M   'P 1'
#
loop_
_entity.id
_entity.type
_entity.pdbx_description
1 polymer ?
#
loop_
_entity_poly.entity_id
_entity_poly.type
_entity_poly.pdbx_seq_one_letter_code
_entity_poly.pdbx_strand_id
1 'polypeptide(L)'
;MTAGKWGAYCRLMRIDKPIGSLLLLWPTLWALWLAGGGVPSPWTLLVFVAGVFLMRAAGCVINDYADRHFDGHVKRTASRPLPSGLVSEQSAKVLFVVLVLMAFALVLTLNRMTIWLSVAALALAWIYPFMKRVSQLPQFVLGAAFGWSIPMAYAAVSESLPASAWIMFLAYICWTVAYDTQYAMVDRDDDLKIGIKSTAILFGRFDTLIIGLLQ
;
A
#
# COMPACT_ATOMS: atom_id res chain seq x y z
N MET A 1 11.39 -21.54 19.93
CA MET A 1 12.51 -20.94 19.17
C MET A 1 12.29 -19.44 19.11
N THR A 2 13.10 -18.66 19.83
CA THR A 2 13.12 -17.20 19.72
C THR A 2 13.44 -16.84 18.27
N ALA A 3 12.49 -16.25 17.55
CA ALA A 3 12.82 -15.60 16.29
C ALA A 3 13.91 -14.57 16.61
N GLY A 4 15.11 -14.74 16.03
CA GLY A 4 16.19 -13.78 16.24
C GLY A 4 15.70 -12.35 15.94
N LYS A 5 16.30 -11.33 16.57
CA LYS A 5 15.86 -9.93 16.42
C LYS A 5 15.61 -9.54 14.95
N TRP A 6 16.45 -10.03 14.03
CA TRP A 6 16.28 -9.89 12.58
C TRP A 6 14.94 -10.45 12.06
N GLY A 7 14.59 -11.68 12.42
CA GLY A 7 13.31 -12.29 12.03
C GLY A 7 12.09 -11.56 12.60
N ALA A 8 12.21 -10.92 13.77
CA ALA A 8 11.16 -10.07 14.30
C ALA A 8 10.96 -8.80 13.45
N TYR A 9 12.05 -8.16 13.01
CA TYR A 9 11.97 -7.03 12.06
C TYR A 9 11.43 -7.43 10.70
N CYS A 10 11.84 -8.58 10.14
CA CYS A 10 11.30 -9.08 8.88
C CYS A 10 9.78 -9.26 8.93
N ARG A 11 9.27 -9.84 10.04
CA ARG A 11 7.82 -9.98 10.26
C ARG A 11 7.11 -8.64 10.44
N LEU A 12 7.74 -7.69 11.13
CA LEU A 12 7.18 -6.34 11.31
C LEU A 12 7.07 -5.59 9.98
N MET A 13 8.05 -5.77 9.09
CA MET A 13 8.06 -5.22 7.73
C MET A 13 7.20 -6.03 6.74
N ARG A 14 6.62 -7.16 7.17
CA ARG A 14 5.90 -8.14 6.34
C ARG A 14 6.69 -8.67 5.15
N ILE A 15 8.01 -8.84 5.30
CA ILE A 15 8.88 -9.45 4.28
C ILE A 15 8.46 -10.92 4.04
N ASP A 16 7.97 -11.59 5.08
CA ASP A 16 7.43 -12.97 5.01
C ASP A 16 6.09 -13.07 4.26
N LYS A 17 5.39 -11.95 4.02
CA LYS A 17 4.08 -11.90 3.37
C LYS A 17 4.10 -10.92 2.17
N PRO A 18 4.72 -11.31 1.05
CA PRO A 18 5.06 -10.40 -0.04
C PRO A 18 3.86 -9.93 -0.87
N ILE A 19 2.67 -10.54 -0.71
CA ILE A 19 1.48 -10.23 -1.53
C ILE A 19 1.20 -8.73 -1.60
N GLY A 20 1.23 -8.03 -0.46
CA GLY A 20 1.01 -6.59 -0.45
C GLY A 20 2.08 -5.77 -1.19
N SER A 21 3.34 -6.23 -1.17
CA SER A 21 4.40 -5.61 -1.96
C SER A 21 4.20 -5.87 -3.44
N LEU A 22 3.77 -7.08 -3.81
CA LEU A 22 3.51 -7.45 -5.21
C LEU A 22 2.32 -6.67 -5.80
N LEU A 23 1.25 -6.46 -5.02
CA LEU A 23 0.10 -5.65 -5.42
C LEU A 23 0.47 -4.19 -5.73
N LEU A 24 1.51 -3.67 -5.06
CA LEU A 24 2.07 -2.34 -5.32
C LEU A 24 3.12 -2.36 -6.44
N LEU A 25 3.89 -3.45 -6.56
CA LEU A 25 4.97 -3.60 -7.53
C LEU A 25 4.44 -3.71 -8.96
N TRP A 26 3.46 -4.57 -9.21
CA TRP A 26 2.94 -4.81 -10.56
C TRP A 26 2.44 -3.56 -11.28
N PRO A 27 1.55 -2.72 -10.72
CA PRO A 27 1.13 -1.48 -11.40
C PRO A 27 2.29 -0.53 -11.64
N THR A 28 3.28 -0.51 -10.73
CA THR A 28 4.49 0.28 -10.88
C THR A 28 5.30 -0.17 -12.09
N LEU A 29 5.49 -1.49 -12.26
CA LEU A 29 6.22 -2.06 -13.38
C LEU A 29 5.48 -1.83 -14.71
N TRP A 30 4.16 -2.00 -14.75
CA TRP A 30 3.36 -1.70 -15.94
C TRP A 30 3.48 -0.24 -16.35
N ALA A 31 3.44 0.68 -15.38
CA ALA A 31 3.58 2.10 -15.63
C ALA A 31 4.95 2.46 -16.20
N LEU A 32 6.03 1.94 -15.61
CA LEU A 32 7.39 2.17 -16.07
C LEU A 32 7.61 1.60 -17.47
N TRP A 33 7.09 0.41 -17.74
CA TRP A 33 7.16 -0.22 -19.05
C TRP A 33 6.47 0.63 -20.12
N LEU A 34 5.22 1.03 -19.88
CA LEU A 34 4.45 1.81 -20.84
C LEU A 34 5.00 3.23 -21.01
N ALA A 35 5.36 3.90 -19.92
CA ALA A 35 5.95 5.24 -19.98
C ALA A 35 7.32 5.25 -20.67
N GLY A 36 8.09 4.16 -20.52
CA GLY A 36 9.43 4.01 -21.13
C GLY A 36 9.44 3.42 -22.52
N GLY A 37 8.30 3.27 -23.20
CA GLY A 37 8.23 2.66 -24.53
C GLY A 37 8.75 1.22 -24.57
N GLY A 38 8.64 0.50 -23.45
CA GLY A 38 9.07 -0.88 -23.27
C GLY A 38 10.39 -1.07 -22.54
N VAL A 39 11.27 -0.05 -22.41
CA VAL A 39 12.55 -0.20 -21.70
C VAL A 39 12.79 1.00 -20.79
N PRO A 40 12.33 0.97 -19.52
CA PRO A 40 12.63 2.05 -18.59
C PRO A 40 14.13 2.11 -18.28
N SER A 41 14.62 3.30 -17.96
CA SER A 41 16.00 3.47 -17.46
C SER A 41 16.27 2.54 -16.27
N PRO A 42 17.40 1.81 -16.23
CA PRO A 42 17.73 0.91 -15.13
C PRO A 42 17.71 1.60 -13.76
N TRP A 43 18.14 2.87 -13.71
CA TRP A 43 18.11 3.66 -12.48
C TRP A 43 16.69 3.95 -12.00
N THR A 44 15.81 4.39 -12.90
CA THR A 44 14.40 4.65 -12.58
C THR A 44 13.69 3.38 -12.14
N LEU A 45 13.93 2.26 -12.83
CA LEU A 45 13.42 0.95 -12.43
C LEU A 45 13.87 0.59 -11.00
N LEU A 46 15.17 0.72 -10.70
CA LEU A 46 15.72 0.43 -9.37
C LEU A 46 15.10 1.32 -8.29
N VAL A 47 14.99 2.63 -8.54
CA VAL A 47 14.39 3.59 -7.60
C VAL A 47 12.96 3.22 -7.26
N PHE A 48 12.13 2.89 -8.26
CA PHE A 48 10.74 2.52 -8.03
C PHE A 48 10.59 1.16 -7.37
N VAL A 49 11.35 0.15 -7.81
CA VAL A 49 11.31 -1.19 -7.18
C VAL A 49 11.73 -1.11 -5.72
N ALA A 50 12.86 -0.47 -5.42
CA ALA A 50 13.31 -0.28 -4.04
C ALA A 50 12.31 0.56 -3.23
N GLY A 51 11.79 1.65 -3.82
CA GLY A 51 10.78 2.50 -3.20
C GLY A 51 9.51 1.75 -2.81
N VAL A 52 9.01 0.84 -3.66
CA VAL A 52 7.86 -0.03 -3.38
C VAL A 52 8.09 -0.87 -2.13
N PHE A 53 9.23 -1.57 -2.03
CA PHE A 53 9.54 -2.40 -0.87
C PHE A 53 9.73 -1.57 0.40
N LEU A 54 10.43 -0.44 0.31
CA LEU A 54 10.67 0.46 1.44
C LEU A 54 9.37 1.06 1.99
N MET A 55 8.53 1.63 1.11
CA MET A 55 7.28 2.26 1.52
C MET A 55 6.24 1.25 1.97
N ARG A 56 6.20 0.05 1.37
CA ARG A 56 5.35 -1.04 1.86
C ARG A 56 5.76 -1.50 3.26
N ALA A 57 7.06 -1.67 3.49
CA ALA A 57 7.60 -2.02 4.80
C ALA A 57 7.29 -0.91 5.83
N ALA A 58 7.50 0.36 5.49
CA ALA A 58 7.18 1.49 6.36
C ALA A 58 5.69 1.52 6.73
N GLY A 59 4.81 1.32 5.75
CA GLY A 59 3.37 1.21 5.96
C GLY A 59 2.97 0.07 6.91
N CYS A 60 3.67 -1.07 6.85
CA CYS A 60 3.44 -2.17 7.79
C CYS A 60 3.88 -1.81 9.21
N VAL A 61 5.08 -1.24 9.34
CA VAL A 61 5.66 -0.85 10.64
C VAL A 61 4.77 0.17 11.34
N ILE A 62 4.33 1.23 10.64
CA ILE A 62 3.49 2.27 11.25
C ILE A 62 2.08 1.77 11.57
N ASN A 63 1.53 0.87 10.74
CA ASN A 63 0.22 0.27 11.03
C ASN A 63 0.27 -0.57 12.30
N ASP A 64 1.23 -1.49 12.41
CA ASP A 64 1.40 -2.30 13.62
C ASP A 64 1.76 -1.41 14.83
N TYR A 65 2.48 -0.31 14.63
CA TYR A 65 2.72 0.69 15.69
C TYR A 65 1.43 1.36 16.17
N ALA A 66 0.55 1.76 15.26
CA ALA A 66 -0.74 2.38 15.60
C ALA A 66 -1.67 1.38 16.32
N ASP A 67 -1.66 0.11 15.91
CA ASP A 67 -2.53 -0.94 16.42
C ASP A 67 -1.99 -1.65 17.68
N ARG A 68 -0.77 -1.32 18.15
CA ARG A 68 -0.03 -2.08 19.17
C ARG A 68 -0.78 -2.35 20.49
N HIS A 69 -1.64 -1.42 20.92
CA HIS A 69 -2.42 -1.55 22.16
C HIS A 69 -3.71 -2.36 21.96
N PHE A 70 -4.13 -2.58 20.72
CA PHE A 70 -5.30 -3.39 20.36
C PHE A 70 -4.89 -4.80 19.95
N ASP A 71 -3.79 -4.92 19.20
CA ASP A 71 -3.34 -6.17 18.60
C ASP A 71 -3.06 -7.26 19.63
N GLY A 72 -2.64 -6.90 20.86
CA GLY A 72 -2.40 -7.84 21.96
C GLY A 72 -3.66 -8.53 22.48
N HIS A 73 -4.84 -7.91 22.29
CA HIS A 73 -6.12 -8.45 22.73
C HIS A 73 -6.82 -9.32 21.66
N VAL A 74 -6.26 -9.38 20.44
CA VAL A 74 -6.84 -10.11 19.31
C VAL A 74 -6.01 -11.36 19.01
N LYS A 75 -6.64 -12.55 19.10
CA LYS A 75 -5.96 -13.86 18.95
C LYS A 75 -5.10 -13.97 17.69
N ARG A 76 -5.55 -13.38 16.57
CA ARG A 76 -4.85 -13.38 15.27
C ARG A 76 -3.56 -12.53 15.28
N THR A 77 -3.50 -11.48 16.10
CA THR A 77 -2.43 -10.47 16.09
C THR A 77 -1.61 -10.44 17.38
N ALA A 78 -2.01 -11.18 18.41
CA ALA A 78 -1.31 -11.26 19.69
C ALA A 78 0.16 -11.74 19.55
N SER A 79 0.48 -12.50 18.50
CA SER A 79 1.83 -12.97 18.20
C SER A 79 2.68 -12.02 17.35
N ARG A 80 2.15 -10.84 16.99
CA ARG A 80 2.89 -9.82 16.22
C ARG A 80 4.10 -9.30 17.00
N PRO A 81 5.16 -8.83 16.31
CA PRO A 81 6.42 -8.46 16.96
C PRO A 81 6.31 -7.36 18.03
N LEU A 82 5.39 -6.40 17.88
CA LEU A 82 5.17 -5.32 18.83
C LEU A 82 4.41 -5.78 20.09
N PRO A 83 3.18 -6.36 19.98
CA PRO A 83 2.45 -6.86 21.16
C PRO A 83 3.19 -7.93 21.96
N SER A 84 3.97 -8.78 21.29
CA SER A 84 4.76 -9.84 21.95
C SER A 84 6.07 -9.35 22.57
N GLY A 85 6.39 -8.04 22.46
CA GLY A 85 7.62 -7.45 23.01
C GLY A 85 8.90 -7.85 22.27
N LEU A 86 8.81 -8.51 21.12
CA LEU A 86 9.97 -8.91 20.31
C LEU A 86 10.68 -7.71 19.65
N VAL A 87 9.93 -6.63 19.39
CA VAL A 87 10.44 -5.35 18.92
C VAL A 87 9.92 -4.26 19.85
N SER A 88 10.79 -3.33 20.26
CA SER A 88 10.38 -2.20 21.09
C SER A 88 9.67 -1.11 20.28
N GLU A 89 8.82 -0.32 20.93
CA GLU A 89 8.18 0.86 20.30
C GLU A 89 9.20 1.84 19.71
N GLN A 90 10.28 2.12 20.45
CA GLN A 90 11.38 2.99 20.01
C GLN A 90 12.03 2.44 18.74
N SER A 91 12.32 1.13 18.72
CA SER A 91 12.88 0.45 17.55
C SER A 91 11.96 0.52 16.32
N ALA A 92 10.65 0.35 16.50
CA ALA A 92 9.69 0.46 15.41
C ALA A 92 9.62 1.89 14.83
N LYS A 93 9.65 2.93 15.68
CA LYS A 93 9.72 4.32 15.23
C LYS A 93 10.99 4.61 14.44
N VAL A 94 12.14 4.21 14.97
CA VAL A 94 13.44 4.39 14.30
C VAL A 94 13.43 3.68 12.94
N LEU A 95 12.95 2.43 12.90
CA LEU A 95 12.83 1.68 11.64
C LEU A 95 11.92 2.39 10.63
N PHE A 96 10.76 2.86 11.06
CA PHE A 96 9.85 3.62 10.21
C PHE A 96 10.52 4.85 9.61
N VAL A 97 11.17 5.68 10.45
CA VAL A 97 11.88 6.88 9.99
C VAL A 97 12.99 6.53 9.00
N VAL A 98 13.79 5.51 9.28
CA VAL A 98 14.87 5.06 8.39
C VAL A 98 14.32 4.60 7.04
N LEU A 99 13.25 3.79 7.02
CA LEU A 99 12.62 3.33 5.77
C LEU A 99 12.08 4.50 4.93
N VAL A 100 11.41 5.46 5.56
CA VAL A 100 10.87 6.66 4.88
C VAL A 100 11.99 7.55 4.36
N LEU A 101 13.05 7.77 5.14
CA LEU A 101 14.21 8.56 4.69
C LEU A 101 14.95 7.91 3.53
N MET A 102 15.11 6.58 3.54
CA MET A 102 15.69 5.85 2.40
C MET A 102 14.81 5.98 1.15
N ALA A 103 13.49 5.82 1.28
CA ALA A 103 12.57 6.00 0.16
C ALA A 103 12.60 7.43 -0.39
N PHE A 104 12.66 8.42 0.49
CA PHE A 104 12.76 9.83 0.11
C PHE A 104 14.09 10.14 -0.59
N ALA A 105 15.21 9.63 -0.07
CA ALA A 105 16.52 9.79 -0.70
C ALA A 105 16.54 9.23 -2.13
N LEU A 106 15.88 8.10 -2.39
CA LEU A 106 15.73 7.57 -3.75
C LEU A 106 14.93 8.52 -4.65
N VAL A 107 13.80 9.04 -4.19
CA VAL A 107 12.95 9.96 -4.98
C VAL A 107 13.66 11.29 -5.27
N LEU A 108 14.52 11.77 -4.38
CA LEU A 108 15.35 12.97 -4.61
C LEU A 108 16.31 12.83 -5.80
N THR A 109 16.57 11.62 -6.28
CA THR A 109 17.38 11.36 -7.49
C THR A 109 16.59 11.47 -8.80
N LEU A 110 15.29 11.73 -8.73
CA LEU A 110 14.40 11.87 -9.87
C LEU A 110 14.07 13.35 -10.16
N ASN A 111 13.26 13.60 -11.19
CA ASN A 111 12.83 14.94 -11.55
C ASN A 111 11.87 15.56 -10.52
N ARG A 112 11.77 16.90 -10.57
CA ARG A 112 10.98 17.72 -9.63
C ARG A 112 9.50 17.33 -9.59
N MET A 113 8.94 16.94 -10.73
CA MET A 113 7.54 16.54 -10.83
C MET A 113 7.27 15.25 -10.04
N THR A 114 8.18 14.28 -10.13
CA THR A 114 8.09 13.03 -9.35
C THR A 114 8.23 13.29 -7.85
N ILE A 115 9.12 14.21 -7.46
CA ILE A 115 9.28 14.63 -6.05
C ILE A 115 7.97 15.21 -5.51
N TRP A 116 7.31 16.11 -6.24
CA TRP A 116 6.01 16.66 -5.81
C TRP A 116 4.92 15.59 -5.73
N LEU A 117 4.87 14.67 -6.69
CA LEU A 117 3.90 13.57 -6.66
C LEU A 117 4.14 12.61 -5.49
N SER A 118 5.39 12.47 -5.00
CA SER A 118 5.69 11.66 -3.82
C SER A 118 5.08 12.23 -2.53
N VAL A 119 4.97 13.56 -2.44
CA VAL A 119 4.27 14.22 -1.32
C VAL A 119 2.78 13.89 -1.36
N ALA A 120 2.17 13.90 -2.54
CA ALA A 120 0.78 13.45 -2.71
C ALA A 120 0.62 11.95 -2.38
N ALA A 121 1.60 11.11 -2.75
CA ALA A 121 1.62 9.69 -2.39
C ALA A 121 1.61 9.49 -0.87
N LEU A 122 2.44 10.26 -0.15
CA LEU A 122 2.51 10.22 1.31
C LEU A 122 1.18 10.67 1.94
N ALA A 123 0.55 11.72 1.40
CA ALA A 123 -0.76 12.18 1.85
C ALA A 123 -1.85 11.10 1.66
N LEU A 124 -1.89 10.44 0.49
CA LEU A 124 -2.83 9.34 0.24
C LEU A 124 -2.60 8.16 1.18
N ALA A 125 -1.34 7.76 1.37
CA ALA A 125 -0.97 6.70 2.31
C ALA A 125 -1.37 7.03 3.76
N TRP A 126 -1.28 8.30 4.15
CA TRP A 126 -1.72 8.78 5.47
C TRP A 126 -3.24 8.76 5.62
N ILE A 127 -3.99 9.15 4.58
CA ILE A 127 -5.46 9.22 4.62
C ILE A 127 -6.10 7.83 4.63
N TYR A 128 -5.55 6.89 3.86
CA TYR A 128 -6.15 5.57 3.63
C TYR A 128 -6.62 4.82 4.91
N PRO A 129 -5.81 4.67 5.97
CA PRO A 129 -6.21 3.90 7.17
C PRO A 129 -7.48 4.43 7.87
N PHE A 130 -7.80 5.71 7.69
CA PHE A 130 -8.97 6.35 8.29
C PHE A 130 -10.24 6.15 7.46
N MET A 131 -10.12 5.80 6.18
CA MET A 131 -11.25 5.76 5.24
C MET A 131 -12.30 4.72 5.61
N LYS A 132 -11.91 3.60 6.23
CA LYS A 132 -12.84 2.56 6.71
C LYS A 132 -13.81 3.04 7.80
N ARG A 133 -13.47 4.16 8.48
CA ARG A 133 -14.31 4.76 9.53
C ARG A 133 -15.24 5.84 8.97
N VAL A 134 -14.84 6.51 7.90
CA VAL A 134 -15.56 7.68 7.38
C VAL A 134 -16.33 7.40 6.08
N SER A 135 -15.86 6.47 5.24
CA SER A 135 -16.39 6.22 3.89
C SER A 135 -16.75 4.75 3.67
N GLN A 136 -17.73 4.49 2.80
CA GLN A 136 -18.08 3.16 2.29
C GLN A 136 -17.18 2.69 1.14
N LEU A 137 -16.22 3.53 0.71
CA LEU A 137 -15.31 3.26 -0.39
C LEU A 137 -13.82 3.22 0.05
N PRO A 138 -13.44 2.58 1.17
CA PRO A 138 -12.02 2.51 1.56
C PRO A 138 -11.16 1.80 0.50
N GLN A 139 -11.73 0.83 -0.23
CA GLN A 139 -11.09 0.14 -1.35
C GLN A 139 -10.68 1.08 -2.49
N PHE A 140 -11.50 2.10 -2.78
CA PHE A 140 -11.16 3.10 -3.79
C PHE A 140 -9.91 3.90 -3.37
N VAL A 141 -9.84 4.30 -2.09
CA VAL A 141 -8.70 5.05 -1.56
C VAL A 141 -7.46 4.16 -1.44
N LEU A 142 -7.64 2.87 -1.12
CA LEU A 142 -6.55 1.89 -1.20
C LEU A 142 -5.99 1.82 -2.63
N GLY A 143 -6.87 1.68 -3.63
CA GLY A 143 -6.50 1.67 -5.04
C GLY A 143 -5.79 2.95 -5.45
N ALA A 144 -6.25 4.10 -4.98
CA ALA A 144 -5.59 5.38 -5.25
C ALA A 144 -4.21 5.44 -4.59
N ALA A 145 -4.07 5.00 -3.34
CA ALA A 145 -2.80 5.02 -2.62
C ALA A 145 -1.76 4.07 -3.22
N PHE A 146 -2.17 2.84 -3.58
CA PHE A 146 -1.27 1.88 -4.21
C PHE A 146 -0.99 2.24 -5.67
N GLY A 147 -2.03 2.63 -6.40
CA GLY A 147 -1.92 2.99 -7.82
C GLY A 147 -1.18 4.29 -8.05
N TRP A 148 -0.92 5.11 -7.03
CA TRP A 148 -0.24 6.40 -7.19
C TRP A 148 1.19 6.28 -7.75
N SER A 149 1.79 5.09 -7.68
CA SER A 149 3.04 4.81 -8.37
C SER A 149 2.94 4.98 -9.88
N ILE A 150 1.74 4.85 -10.46
CA ILE A 150 1.47 5.02 -11.90
C ILE A 150 1.78 6.45 -12.37
N PRO A 151 1.09 7.51 -11.89
CA PRO A 151 1.42 8.86 -12.29
C PRO A 151 2.86 9.24 -11.92
N MET A 152 3.40 8.73 -10.79
CA MET A 152 4.81 8.93 -10.45
C MET A 152 5.76 8.32 -11.48
N ALA A 153 5.50 7.11 -11.98
CA ALA A 153 6.33 6.45 -12.99
C ALA A 153 6.29 7.20 -14.33
N TYR A 154 5.11 7.65 -14.76
CA TYR A 154 4.97 8.48 -15.96
C TYR A 154 5.73 9.82 -15.82
N ALA A 155 5.61 10.47 -14.67
CA ALA A 155 6.37 11.68 -14.35
C ALA A 155 7.88 11.43 -14.37
N ALA A 156 8.34 10.31 -13.81
CA ALA A 156 9.76 9.97 -13.71
C ALA A 156 10.41 9.73 -15.08
N VAL A 157 9.66 9.13 -16.01
CA VAL A 157 10.19 8.73 -17.32
C VAL A 157 9.98 9.81 -18.39
N SER A 158 8.82 10.47 -18.40
CA SER A 158 8.42 11.36 -19.50
C SER A 158 8.20 12.81 -19.10
N GLU A 159 8.31 13.14 -17.81
CA GLU A 159 7.99 14.46 -17.24
C GLU A 159 6.61 14.99 -17.67
N SER A 160 5.67 14.08 -17.88
CA SER A 160 4.31 14.37 -18.34
C SER A 160 3.30 13.39 -17.73
N LEU A 161 2.03 13.80 -17.64
CA LEU A 161 0.91 12.95 -17.22
C LEU A 161 -0.11 12.84 -18.36
N PRO A 162 0.21 12.10 -19.43
CA PRO A 162 -0.71 11.92 -20.54
C PRO A 162 -1.99 11.19 -20.09
N ALA A 163 -3.04 11.23 -20.91
CA ALA A 163 -4.29 10.54 -20.61
C ALA A 163 -4.09 9.03 -20.33
N SER A 164 -3.11 8.39 -20.98
CA SER A 164 -2.77 6.98 -20.73
C SER A 164 -2.37 6.70 -19.28
N ALA A 165 -1.68 7.64 -18.61
CA ALA A 165 -1.32 7.50 -17.20
C ALA A 165 -2.56 7.42 -16.32
N TRP A 166 -3.53 8.31 -16.56
CA TRP A 166 -4.78 8.39 -15.81
C TRP A 166 -5.74 7.25 -16.12
N ILE A 167 -5.81 6.81 -17.38
CA ILE A 167 -6.60 5.65 -17.78
C ILE A 167 -6.08 4.40 -17.06
N MET A 168 -4.75 4.21 -17.03
CA MET A 168 -4.17 3.07 -16.32
C MET A 168 -4.34 3.17 -14.80
N PHE A 169 -4.22 4.37 -14.24
CA PHE A 169 -4.50 4.62 -12.82
C PHE A 169 -5.95 4.28 -12.45
N LEU A 170 -6.92 4.70 -13.27
CA LEU A 170 -8.32 4.39 -13.06
C LEU A 170 -8.61 2.89 -13.23
N ALA A 171 -8.04 2.25 -14.25
CA ALA A 171 -8.14 0.80 -14.44
C ALA A 171 -7.59 0.04 -13.23
N TYR A 172 -6.45 0.47 -12.70
CA TYR A 172 -5.89 -0.09 -11.47
C TYR A 172 -6.82 0.09 -10.27
N ILE A 173 -7.41 1.27 -10.09
CA ILE A 173 -8.39 1.51 -9.02
C ILE A 173 -9.59 0.57 -9.16
N CYS A 174 -10.15 0.40 -10.36
CA CYS A 174 -11.24 -0.54 -10.61
C CYS A 174 -10.84 -1.97 -10.21
N TRP A 175 -9.64 -2.41 -10.62
CA TRP A 175 -9.12 -3.71 -10.25
C TRP A 175 -8.92 -3.86 -8.73
N THR A 176 -8.39 -2.83 -8.05
CA THR A 176 -8.27 -2.81 -6.58
C THR A 176 -9.62 -2.88 -5.89
N VAL A 177 -10.60 -2.14 -6.37
CA VAL A 177 -11.96 -2.26 -5.85
C VAL A 177 -12.48 -3.67 -6.06
N ALA A 178 -12.28 -4.30 -7.22
CA ALA A 178 -12.73 -5.67 -7.47
C ALA A 178 -12.08 -6.68 -6.51
N TYR A 179 -10.75 -6.78 -6.46
CA TYR A 179 -10.08 -7.80 -5.64
C TYR A 179 -10.20 -7.53 -4.14
N ASP A 180 -10.14 -6.26 -3.70
CA ASP A 180 -10.18 -5.94 -2.26
C ASP A 180 -11.61 -6.01 -1.72
N THR A 181 -12.62 -5.85 -2.59
CA THR A 181 -14.01 -6.21 -2.25
C THR A 181 -14.14 -7.71 -2.02
N GLN A 182 -13.54 -8.55 -2.87
CA GLN A 182 -13.57 -10.01 -2.67
C GLN A 182 -12.95 -10.40 -1.31
N TYR A 183 -11.85 -9.75 -0.90
CA TYR A 183 -11.29 -9.95 0.44
C TYR A 183 -12.26 -9.51 1.54
N ALA A 184 -12.87 -8.31 1.40
CA ALA A 184 -13.79 -7.78 2.39
C ALA A 184 -15.12 -8.56 2.48
N MET A 185 -15.51 -9.31 1.44
CA MET A 185 -16.69 -10.19 1.47
C MET A 185 -16.55 -11.29 2.53
N VAL A 186 -15.33 -11.76 2.80
CA VAL A 186 -15.06 -12.79 3.82
C VAL A 186 -15.27 -12.25 5.24
N ASP A 187 -14.94 -10.99 5.47
CA ASP A 187 -15.01 -10.33 6.77
C ASP A 187 -16.34 -9.55 6.98
N ARG A 188 -17.27 -9.60 6.02
CA ARG A 188 -18.51 -8.79 5.99
C ARG A 188 -19.34 -8.89 7.28
N ASP A 189 -19.61 -10.10 7.75
CA ASP A 189 -20.48 -10.32 8.90
C ASP A 189 -19.89 -9.76 10.20
N ASP A 190 -18.55 -9.76 10.31
CA ASP A 190 -17.86 -9.20 11.45
C ASP A 190 -17.77 -7.67 11.34
N ASP A 191 -17.46 -7.14 10.16
CA ASP A 191 -17.43 -5.69 9.89
C ASP A 191 -18.76 -5.01 10.23
N LEU A 192 -19.89 -5.65 9.90
CA LEU A 192 -21.23 -5.16 10.23
C LEU A 192 -21.46 -5.04 11.75
N LYS A 193 -20.96 -5.99 12.55
CA LYS A 193 -21.12 -5.96 14.02
C LYS A 193 -20.35 -4.82 14.67
N ILE A 194 -19.20 -4.44 14.10
CA ILE A 194 -18.32 -3.40 14.64
C ILE A 194 -18.46 -2.05 13.91
N GLY A 195 -19.40 -1.94 12.97
CA GLY A 195 -19.70 -0.71 12.24
C GLY A 195 -18.59 -0.26 11.26
N ILE A 196 -17.75 -1.20 10.81
CA ILE A 196 -16.76 -0.92 9.76
C ILE A 196 -17.46 -0.80 8.41
N LYS A 197 -17.00 0.15 7.59
CA LYS A 197 -17.56 0.43 6.25
C LYS A 197 -16.66 -0.19 5.18
N SER A 198 -17.24 -0.74 4.12
CA SER A 198 -16.51 -1.36 3.01
C SER A 198 -17.36 -1.43 1.75
N THR A 199 -16.72 -1.57 0.57
CA THR A 199 -17.44 -1.82 -0.69
C THR A 199 -18.23 -3.12 -0.65
N ALA A 200 -17.77 -4.13 0.11
CA ALA A 200 -18.53 -5.36 0.30
C ALA A 200 -19.86 -5.09 1.01
N ILE A 201 -19.90 -4.17 1.98
CA ILE A 201 -21.14 -3.74 2.64
C ILE A 201 -21.97 -2.86 1.70
N LEU A 202 -21.33 -1.91 1.01
CA LEU A 202 -21.99 -0.96 0.10
C LEU A 202 -22.69 -1.65 -1.08
N PHE A 203 -21.99 -2.59 -1.72
CA PHE A 203 -22.51 -3.31 -2.89
C PHE A 203 -23.57 -4.34 -2.49
N GLY A 204 -23.52 -4.82 -1.25
CA GLY A 204 -24.51 -5.75 -0.70
C GLY A 204 -24.72 -6.95 -1.63
N ARG A 205 -25.96 -7.20 -2.04
CA ARG A 205 -26.33 -8.30 -2.95
C ARG A 205 -25.81 -8.16 -4.39
N PHE A 206 -25.27 -7.00 -4.76
CA PHE A 206 -24.73 -6.73 -6.10
C PHE A 206 -23.21 -6.82 -6.16
N ASP A 207 -22.56 -7.25 -5.07
CA ASP A 207 -21.12 -7.43 -4.95
C ASP A 207 -20.51 -8.19 -6.14
N THR A 208 -21.01 -9.38 -6.45
CA THR A 208 -20.53 -10.24 -7.55
C THR A 208 -20.71 -9.61 -8.92
N LEU A 209 -21.84 -8.95 -9.16
CA LEU A 209 -22.11 -8.24 -10.42
C LEU A 209 -21.15 -7.07 -10.60
N ILE A 210 -20.98 -6.23 -9.57
CA ILE A 210 -20.12 -5.06 -9.62
C ILE A 210 -18.65 -5.47 -9.77
N ILE A 211 -18.20 -6.49 -9.02
CA ILE A 211 -16.87 -7.08 -9.19
C ILE A 211 -16.67 -7.57 -10.63
N GLY A 212 -17.65 -8.26 -11.20
CA GLY A 212 -17.59 -8.75 -12.58
C GLY A 212 -17.50 -7.64 -13.63
N LEU A 213 -18.09 -6.46 -13.38
CA LEU A 213 -18.01 -5.30 -14.28
C LEU A 213 -16.69 -4.51 -14.16
N LEU A 214 -15.99 -4.63 -13.03
CA LEU A 214 -14.78 -3.87 -12.74
C LEU A 214 -13.47 -4.55 -13.17
N GLN A 215 -13.52 -5.80 -13.63
CA GLN A 215 -12.35 -6.63 -13.93
C GLN A 215 -12.27 -7.07 -15.40
#